data_AF-A0A1G7E113-F1
#
_entry.id   AF-A0A1G7E113-F1
#
_cell.length_a   1.000
_cell.length_b   1.000
_cell.length_c   1.000
_cell.angle_alpha   90.00
_cell.angle_beta   90.00
_cell.angle_gamma   90.00
#
_symmetry.space_group_name_H-M   'P 1'
#
loop_
_entity.id
_entity.type
_entity.pdbx_description
1 polymer ?
#
loop_
_entity_poly.entity_id
_entity_poly.type
_entity_poly.pdbx_seq_one_letter_code
_entity_poly.pdbx_strand_id
1 'polypeptide(L)'
;MMKSRDKNCVRQDFEDAIARILANKPRNPTLRTKAERGSLKMNISNVALEAGRSRTLVGKPDTEYADVRRKIIDLMEADIGASATERIIKELREQRDLCRVERDRAMSEAHKYLIELEKAQRRILQLKTMLERYQKAEGMKLSSVSNLADRPPTQNR
;
A
#
# COMPACT_ATOMS: atom_id res chain seq x y z
N MET A 1 -9.82 50.32 -31.75
CA MET A 1 -11.26 50.28 -31.38
C MET A 1 -11.42 49.45 -30.10
N MET A 2 -11.63 50.10 -28.96
CA MET A 2 -11.94 49.41 -27.70
C MET A 2 -13.43 49.03 -27.72
N LYS A 3 -13.73 47.75 -27.97
CA LYS A 3 -15.09 47.22 -27.78
C LYS A 3 -15.47 47.41 -26.31
N SER A 4 -16.61 48.06 -26.04
CA SER A 4 -17.23 48.01 -24.72
C SER A 4 -17.35 46.54 -24.31
N ARG A 5 -16.75 46.20 -23.18
CA ARG A 5 -16.90 44.86 -22.60
C ARG A 5 -18.30 44.80 -22.01
N ASP A 6 -19.24 44.25 -22.76
CA ASP A 6 -20.59 44.00 -22.25
C ASP A 6 -20.48 43.18 -20.97
N LYS A 7 -21.04 43.67 -19.87
CA LYS A 7 -20.93 43.03 -18.54
C LYS A 7 -21.38 41.56 -18.56
N ASN A 8 -22.33 41.24 -19.43
CA ASN A 8 -22.82 39.89 -19.66
C ASN A 8 -21.74 38.97 -20.25
N CYS A 9 -20.82 39.47 -21.10
CA CYS A 9 -19.74 38.65 -21.63
C CYS A 9 -18.71 38.28 -20.56
N VAL A 10 -18.42 39.19 -19.62
CA VAL A 10 -17.48 38.94 -18.52
C VAL A 10 -18.05 37.90 -17.55
N ARG A 11 -19.33 38.00 -17.21
CA ARG A 11 -20.02 37.00 -16.38
C ARG A 11 -19.99 35.62 -17.03
N GLN A 12 -20.37 35.54 -18.31
CA GLN A 12 -20.40 34.28 -19.04
C GLN A 12 -19.02 33.63 -19.10
N ASP A 13 -17.95 34.41 -19.31
CA ASP A 13 -16.58 33.88 -19.32
C ASP A 13 -16.21 33.18 -18.01
N PHE A 14 -16.63 33.73 -16.87
CA PHE A 14 -16.40 33.12 -15.56
C PHE A 14 -17.25 31.86 -15.36
N GLU A 15 -18.53 31.89 -15.74
CA GLU A 15 -19.42 30.73 -15.63
C GLU A 15 -18.93 29.56 -16.49
N ASP A 16 -18.53 29.86 -17.73
CA ASP A 16 -17.94 28.89 -18.65
C ASP A 16 -16.60 28.34 -18.12
N ALA A 17 -15.77 29.20 -17.51
CA ALA A 17 -14.52 28.78 -16.89
C ALA A 17 -14.75 27.84 -15.70
N ILE A 18 -15.74 28.14 -14.85
CA ILE A 18 -16.15 27.25 -13.75
C ILE A 18 -16.58 25.90 -14.31
N ALA A 19 -17.43 25.87 -15.33
CA ALA A 19 -17.90 24.64 -15.96
C ALA A 19 -16.76 23.80 -16.54
N ARG A 20 -15.78 24.44 -17.20
CA ARG A 20 -14.58 23.75 -17.73
C ARG A 20 -13.69 23.16 -16.64
N ILE A 21 -13.49 23.88 -15.54
CA ILE A 21 -12.70 23.39 -14.40
C ILE A 21 -13.41 22.20 -13.72
N LEU A 22 -14.72 22.28 -13.50
CA LEU A 22 -15.50 21.16 -12.95
C LEU A 22 -15.48 19.93 -13.86
N ALA A 23 -15.53 20.13 -15.18
CA ALA A 23 -15.42 19.04 -16.15
C ALA A 23 -13.99 18.52 -16.35
N ASN A 24 -13.01 19.04 -15.60
CA ASN A 24 -11.58 18.75 -15.73
C ASN A 24 -11.03 18.94 -17.16
N LYS A 25 -11.60 19.90 -17.91
CA LYS A 25 -11.25 20.23 -19.31
C LYS A 25 -10.88 21.72 -19.47
N PRO A 26 -9.82 22.20 -18.79
CA PRO A 26 -9.39 23.58 -18.90
C PRO A 26 -8.79 23.89 -20.29
N ARG A 27 -9.05 25.09 -20.80
CA ARG A 27 -8.43 25.62 -22.02
C ARG A 27 -7.04 26.14 -21.74
N ASN A 28 -6.81 26.74 -20.57
CA ASN A 28 -5.51 27.29 -20.22
C ASN A 28 -4.44 26.18 -20.14
N PRO A 29 -3.31 26.29 -20.86
CA PRO A 29 -2.27 25.25 -20.88
C PRO A 29 -1.73 24.89 -19.50
N THR A 30 -1.52 25.89 -18.64
CA THR A 30 -1.00 25.66 -17.28
C THR A 30 -1.99 24.89 -16.41
N LEU A 31 -3.28 25.17 -16.56
CA LEU A 31 -4.33 24.44 -15.83
C LEU A 31 -4.52 23.03 -16.40
N ARG A 32 -4.31 22.84 -17.71
CA ARG A 32 -4.32 21.52 -18.35
C ARG A 32 -3.25 20.60 -17.79
N THR A 33 -2.02 21.10 -17.64
CA THR A 33 -0.94 20.33 -16.98
C THR A 33 -1.29 19.98 -15.53
N LYS A 34 -1.99 20.86 -14.80
CA LYS A 34 -2.45 20.56 -13.44
C LYS A 34 -3.55 19.50 -13.42
N ALA A 35 -4.47 19.54 -14.38
CA ALA A 35 -5.55 18.55 -14.55
C ALA A 35 -4.97 17.16 -14.85
N GLU A 36 -4.01 17.08 -15.78
CA GLU A 36 -3.29 15.84 -16.13
C GLU A 36 -2.59 15.22 -14.92
N ARG A 37 -2.05 16.05 -14.02
CA ARG A 37 -1.41 15.61 -12.77
C ARG A 37 -2.39 15.32 -11.64
N GLY A 38 -3.70 15.47 -11.84
CA GLY A 38 -4.70 15.31 -10.78
C GLY A 38 -4.61 16.35 -9.66
N SER A 39 -4.00 17.51 -9.94
CA SER A 39 -3.71 18.58 -8.97
C SER A 39 -4.51 19.86 -9.21
N LEU A 40 -5.38 19.87 -10.23
CA LEU A 40 -6.26 21.00 -10.50
C LEU A 40 -7.33 21.08 -9.41
N LYS A 41 -7.37 22.21 -8.71
CA LYS A 41 -8.37 22.52 -7.69
C LYS A 41 -9.22 23.70 -8.10
N MET A 42 -10.48 23.71 -7.66
CA MET A 42 -11.31 24.90 -7.78
C MET A 42 -10.73 26.01 -6.90
N ASN A 43 -10.48 27.19 -7.49
CA ASN A 43 -10.20 28.41 -6.72
C ASN A 43 -10.33 29.65 -7.61
N ILE A 44 -10.47 30.82 -6.97
CA ILE A 44 -10.66 32.12 -7.64
C ILE A 44 -9.54 32.42 -8.65
N SER A 45 -8.29 32.10 -8.32
CA SER A 45 -7.14 32.36 -9.21
C SER A 45 -7.17 31.50 -10.47
N ASN A 46 -7.48 30.22 -10.35
CA ASN A 46 -7.59 29.28 -11.46
C ASN A 46 -8.79 29.63 -12.34
N VAL A 47 -9.93 29.98 -11.75
CA VAL A 47 -11.12 30.41 -12.50
C VAL A 47 -10.84 31.69 -13.28
N ALA A 48 -10.19 32.68 -12.67
CA ALA A 48 -9.83 33.92 -13.36
C ALA A 48 -8.81 33.68 -14.49
N LEU A 49 -7.83 32.81 -14.26
CA LEU A 49 -6.84 32.41 -15.26
C LEU A 49 -7.47 31.66 -16.45
N GLU A 50 -8.45 30.79 -16.18
CA GLU A 50 -9.20 30.04 -17.19
C GLU A 50 -10.17 30.92 -17.98
N ALA A 51 -10.77 31.92 -17.34
CA ALA A 51 -11.62 32.92 -17.98
C ALA A 51 -10.82 33.96 -18.78
N GLY A 52 -9.50 34.06 -18.58
CA GLY A 52 -8.67 35.12 -19.17
C GLY A 52 -9.04 36.51 -18.65
N ARG A 53 -9.56 36.59 -17.42
CA ARG A 53 -10.04 37.84 -16.80
C ARG A 53 -9.21 38.20 -15.56
N SER A 54 -9.26 39.47 -15.18
CA SER A 54 -8.56 39.92 -13.96
C SER A 54 -9.15 39.25 -12.73
N ARG A 55 -8.28 38.68 -11.88
CA ARG A 55 -8.65 38.12 -10.59
C ARG A 55 -9.40 39.11 -9.71
N THR A 56 -9.11 40.41 -9.82
CA THR A 56 -9.74 41.44 -8.98
C THR A 56 -11.25 41.54 -9.16
N LEU A 57 -11.80 41.13 -10.31
CA LEU A 57 -13.23 41.14 -10.61
C LEU A 57 -14.05 40.15 -9.75
N VAL A 58 -13.40 39.09 -9.28
CA VAL A 58 -14.01 38.03 -8.44
C VAL A 58 -13.25 37.83 -7.13
N GLY A 59 -12.22 38.64 -6.87
CA GLY A 59 -11.30 38.46 -5.76
C GLY A 59 -11.75 39.14 -4.47
N LYS A 60 -12.41 40.30 -4.56
CA LYS A 60 -12.90 41.05 -3.40
C LYS A 60 -14.36 40.69 -3.08
N PRO A 61 -14.82 40.87 -1.84
CA PRO A 61 -16.23 40.66 -1.48
C PRO A 61 -17.18 41.61 -2.22
N ASP A 62 -16.80 42.89 -2.32
CA ASP A 62 -17.63 43.96 -2.90
C ASP A 62 -17.34 44.19 -4.39
N THR A 63 -17.28 43.11 -5.17
CA THR A 63 -17.11 43.22 -6.64
C THR A 63 -18.44 43.17 -7.36
N GLU A 64 -18.44 43.66 -8.60
CA GLU A 64 -19.58 43.56 -9.53
C GLU A 64 -20.03 42.10 -9.77
N TYR A 65 -19.15 41.12 -9.53
CA TYR A 65 -19.40 39.69 -9.71
C TYR A 65 -19.35 38.93 -8.38
N ALA A 66 -19.87 39.53 -7.29
CA ALA A 66 -19.87 38.94 -5.95
C ALA A 66 -20.65 37.61 -5.87
N ASP A 67 -21.65 37.41 -6.72
CA ASP A 67 -22.40 36.16 -6.85
C ASP A 67 -21.58 35.05 -7.50
N VAL A 68 -20.82 35.36 -8.56
CA VAL A 68 -19.86 34.42 -9.16
C VAL A 68 -18.79 34.04 -8.12
N ARG A 69 -18.31 35.01 -7.33
CA ARG A 69 -17.37 34.74 -6.23
C ARG A 69 -17.96 33.77 -5.21
N ARG A 70 -19.21 33.98 -4.76
CA ARG A 70 -19.91 33.07 -3.83
C ARG A 70 -19.97 31.66 -4.40
N LYS A 71 -20.40 31.52 -5.66
CA LYS A 71 -20.44 30.23 -6.35
C LYS A 71 -19.08 29.53 -6.38
N ILE A 72 -17.98 30.25 -6.61
CA ILE A 72 -16.63 29.68 -6.58
C ILE A 72 -16.28 29.20 -5.17
N ILE A 73 -16.62 29.96 -4.13
CA ILE A 73 -16.34 29.60 -2.72
C ILE A 73 -17.15 28.38 -2.30
N ASP A 74 -18.45 28.33 -2.62
CA ASP A 74 -19.30 27.18 -2.31
C ASP A 74 -18.74 25.90 -2.95
N LEU A 75 -18.25 26.01 -4.20
CA LEU A 75 -17.60 24.90 -4.90
C LEU A 75 -16.23 24.54 -4.31
N MET A 76 -15.47 25.53 -3.80
CA MET A 76 -14.22 25.28 -3.09
C MET A 76 -14.47 24.50 -1.80
N GLU A 77 -15.49 24.89 -1.03
CA GLU A 77 -15.85 24.21 0.22
C GLU A 77 -16.37 22.79 -0.03
N ALA A 78 -17.14 22.59 -1.11
CA ALA A 78 -17.56 21.27 -1.55
C ALA A 78 -16.37 20.36 -1.94
N ASP A 79 -15.33 20.92 -2.57
CA ASP A 79 -14.09 20.21 -2.93
C ASP A 79 -13.23 19.89 -1.68
N ILE A 80 -13.41 20.63 -0.58
CA ILE A 80 -12.73 20.43 0.71
C ILE A 80 -13.43 19.37 1.58
N GLY A 81 -14.68 18.99 1.26
CA GLY A 81 -15.44 17.94 1.95
C GLY A 81 -14.79 16.55 1.80
N ALA A 82 -13.86 16.22 2.70
CA ALA A 82 -13.06 15.00 2.73
C ALA A 82 -12.36 14.73 1.40
N SER A 83 -11.27 15.48 1.18
CA SER A 83 -10.25 15.23 0.16
C SER A 83 -10.20 13.75 -0.17
N ALA A 84 -10.47 13.35 -1.41
CA ALA A 84 -10.36 11.96 -1.84
C ALA A 84 -9.02 11.34 -1.38
N THR A 85 -7.98 12.17 -1.29
CA THR A 85 -6.67 11.81 -0.73
C THR A 85 -6.71 11.45 0.75
N GLU A 86 -7.47 12.14 1.61
CA GLU A 86 -7.60 11.78 3.04
C GLU A 86 -8.30 10.43 3.22
N ARG A 87 -9.34 10.18 2.42
CA ARG A 87 -10.02 8.87 2.39
C ARG A 87 -9.06 7.76 1.95
N ILE A 88 -8.32 7.99 0.86
CA ILE A 88 -7.29 7.05 0.37
C ILE A 88 -6.19 6.85 1.41
N ILE A 89 -5.71 7.92 2.08
CA ILE A 89 -4.69 7.83 3.13
C ILE A 89 -5.20 6.98 4.30
N LYS A 90 -6.46 7.16 4.71
CA LYS A 90 -7.06 6.36 5.78
C LYS A 90 -7.15 4.89 5.38
N GLU A 91 -7.68 4.59 4.20
CA GLU A 91 -7.80 3.23 3.67
C GLU A 91 -6.43 2.55 3.55
N LEU A 92 -5.43 3.23 3.01
CA LEU A 92 -4.06 2.70 2.90
C LEU A 92 -3.43 2.42 4.27
N ARG A 93 -3.74 3.21 5.30
CA ARG A 93 -3.27 2.96 6.67
C ARG A 93 -3.92 1.71 7.26
N GLU A 94 -5.23 1.55 7.06
CA GLU A 94 -5.96 0.37 7.51
C GLU A 94 -5.45 -0.91 6.82
N GLN A 95 -5.25 -0.87 5.50
CA GLN A 95 -4.69 -1.99 4.74
C GLN A 95 -3.27 -2.36 5.21
N ARG A 96 -2.41 -1.35 5.41
CA ARG A 96 -1.05 -1.57 5.93
C ARG A 96 -1.07 -2.25 7.30
N ASP A 97 -1.95 -1.81 8.19
CA ASP A 97 -2.04 -2.36 9.54
C ASP A 97 -2.56 -3.81 9.52
N LEU A 98 -3.54 -4.12 8.65
CA LEU A 98 -4.00 -5.49 8.42
C LEU A 98 -2.89 -6.41 7.90
N CYS A 99 -2.18 -6.00 6.84
CA CYS A 99 -1.07 -6.78 6.30
C CYS A 99 0.05 -7.01 7.33
N ARG A 100 0.29 -6.03 8.21
CA ARG A 100 1.27 -6.18 9.28
C ARG A 100 0.86 -7.28 10.28
N VAL A 101 -0.40 -7.29 10.69
CA VAL A 101 -0.93 -8.32 11.61
C VAL A 101 -0.84 -9.72 10.97
N GLU A 102 -1.23 -9.84 9.70
CA GLU A 102 -1.13 -11.11 8.97
C GLU A 102 0.30 -11.61 8.84
N ARG A 103 1.24 -10.71 8.51
CA ARG A 103 2.67 -11.03 8.44
C ARG A 103 3.19 -11.52 9.80
N ASP A 104 2.87 -10.81 10.88
CA ASP A 104 3.36 -11.15 12.21
C ASP A 104 2.79 -12.50 12.69
N ARG A 105 1.55 -12.82 12.30
CA ARG A 105 0.95 -14.14 12.51
C ARG A 105 1.66 -15.23 11.71
N ALA A 106 1.87 -15.03 10.41
CA ALA A 106 2.56 -16.00 9.55
C ALA A 106 3.99 -16.29 10.03
N MET A 107 4.72 -15.25 10.46
CA MET A 107 6.05 -15.39 11.06
C MET A 107 6.02 -16.20 12.35
N SER A 108 5.02 -15.96 13.21
CA SER A 108 4.85 -16.71 14.46
C SER A 108 4.55 -18.18 14.21
N GLU A 109 3.72 -18.49 13.21
CA GLU A 109 3.42 -19.85 12.78
C GLU A 109 4.64 -20.55 12.18
N ALA A 110 5.37 -19.88 11.28
CA ALA A 110 6.61 -20.39 10.71
C ALA A 110 7.66 -20.71 11.79
N HIS A 111 7.77 -19.86 12.81
CA HIS A 111 8.69 -20.09 13.93
C HIS A 111 8.33 -21.35 14.73
N LYS A 112 7.03 -21.62 14.95
CA LYS A 112 6.58 -22.85 15.62
C LYS A 112 7.01 -24.09 14.83
N TYR A 113 6.78 -24.09 13.51
CA TYR A 113 7.19 -25.20 12.66
C TYR A 113 8.70 -25.43 12.64
N LEU A 114 9.51 -24.37 12.65
CA LEU A 114 10.97 -24.50 12.73
C LEU A 114 11.42 -25.19 14.03
N ILE A 115 10.83 -24.83 15.16
CA ILE A 115 11.12 -25.47 16.45
C ILE A 115 10.72 -26.95 16.43
N GLU A 116 9.55 -27.28 15.88
CA GLU A 116 9.08 -28.67 15.78
C GLU A 116 9.98 -29.50 14.88
N LEU A 117 10.41 -28.94 13.74
CA LEU A 117 11.31 -29.58 12.79
C LEU A 117 12.67 -29.85 13.45
N GLU A 118 13.19 -28.90 14.21
CA GLU A 118 14.44 -29.08 14.95
C GLU A 118 14.33 -30.19 16.01
N LYS A 119 13.23 -30.24 16.76
CA LYS A 119 12.96 -31.32 17.72
C LYS A 119 12.89 -32.68 17.04
N ALA A 120 12.19 -32.77 15.91
CA ALA A 120 12.09 -34.00 15.13
C ALA A 120 13.45 -34.46 14.60
N GLN A 121 14.27 -33.53 14.09
CA GLN A 121 15.64 -33.83 13.64
C GLN A 121 16.52 -34.36 14.78
N ARG A 122 16.50 -33.72 15.96
CA ARG A 122 17.22 -34.22 17.14
C ARG A 122 16.76 -35.62 17.52
N ARG A 123 15.46 -35.90 17.46
CA ARG A 123 14.91 -37.23 17.78
C ARG A 123 15.35 -38.29 16.78
N ILE A 124 15.34 -37.96 15.48
CA ILE A 124 15.85 -38.85 14.42
C ILE A 124 17.32 -39.18 14.68
N LEU A 125 18.14 -38.18 15.01
CA LEU A 125 19.56 -38.39 15.31
C LEU A 125 19.77 -39.30 16.53
N GLN A 126 18.99 -39.11 17.60
CA GLN A 126 19.03 -40.00 18.77
C GLN A 126 18.64 -41.43 18.41
N LEU A 127 17.58 -41.63 17.63
CA LEU A 127 17.16 -42.96 17.20
C LEU A 127 18.20 -43.63 16.30
N LYS A 128 18.79 -42.90 15.36
CA LYS A 128 19.89 -43.41 14.51
C LYS A 128 21.08 -43.88 15.35
N THR A 129 21.54 -43.04 16.29
CA THR A 129 22.67 -43.40 17.17
C THR A 129 22.35 -44.60 18.07
N MET A 130 21.11 -44.72 18.56
CA MET A 130 20.68 -45.92 19.29
C MET A 130 20.68 -47.17 18.41
N LEU A 131 20.13 -47.07 17.20
CA LEU A 131 20.04 -48.18 16.25
C LEU A 131 21.44 -48.70 15.86
N GLU A 132 22.39 -47.80 15.61
CA GLU A 132 23.80 -48.15 15.36
C GLU A 132 24.43 -48.90 16.55
N ARG A 133 24.11 -48.51 17.79
CA ARG A 133 24.58 -49.22 19.00
C ARG A 133 23.99 -50.61 19.10
N TYR A 134 22.69 -50.77 18.81
CA TYR A 134 22.03 -52.09 18.80
C TYR A 134 22.63 -53.01 17.74
N GLN A 135 22.82 -52.51 16.51
CA GLN A 135 23.43 -53.30 15.42
C GLN A 135 24.86 -53.74 15.75
N LYS A 136 25.67 -52.86 16.35
CA LYS A 136 27.03 -53.22 16.81
C LYS A 136 26.98 -54.28 17.91
N ALA A 137 26.05 -54.17 18.86
CA ALA A 137 25.90 -55.14 19.95
C ALA A 137 25.42 -56.51 19.43
N GLU A 138 24.49 -56.55 18.47
CA GLU A 138 24.06 -57.79 17.80
C GLU A 138 25.20 -58.43 17.00
N GLY A 139 25.95 -57.62 16.24
CA GLY A 139 27.15 -58.09 15.54
C GLY A 139 28.20 -58.70 16.48
N MET A 140 28.42 -58.10 17.66
CA MET A 140 29.31 -58.66 18.69
C MET A 140 28.78 -59.96 19.31
N LYS A 141 27.46 -60.10 19.48
CA LYS A 141 26.86 -61.35 19.97
C LYS A 141 27.01 -62.49 18.96
N LEU A 142 26.82 -62.20 17.67
CA LEU A 142 26.99 -63.20 16.60
C LEU A 142 28.45 -63.66 16.46
N SER A 143 29.42 -62.74 16.55
CA SER A 143 30.85 -63.09 16.44
C SER A 143 31.41 -63.82 17.67
N SER A 144 30.84 -63.59 18.86
CA SER A 144 31.23 -64.32 20.07
C SER A 144 30.66 -65.75 20.12
N VAL A 145 29.51 -66.00 19.51
CA VAL A 145 28.93 -67.34 19.37
C VAL A 145 29.72 -68.19 18.34
N SER A 146 30.15 -67.61 17.22
CA SER A 146 30.97 -68.33 16.23
C SER A 146 32.35 -68.73 16.79
N ASN A 147 32.98 -67.88 17.59
CA ASN A 147 34.28 -68.18 18.22
C ASN A 147 34.22 -69.28 19.30
N LEU A 148 33.02 -69.63 19.80
CA LEU A 148 32.85 -70.73 20.76
C LEU A 148 32.78 -72.10 20.08
N ALA A 149 32.39 -72.16 18.80
CA ALA A 149 32.27 -73.39 18.02
C ALA A 149 33.63 -73.94 17.54
N ASP A 150 34.65 -73.08 17.41
CA ASP A 150 36.00 -73.45 16.93
C ASP A 150 36.98 -73.84 18.06
N ARG A 151 36.52 -74.00 19.31
CA ARG A 151 37.42 -74.46 20.38
C ARG A 151 37.72 -75.95 20.21
N PRO A 152 38.99 -76.34 19.98
CA PRO A 152 39.35 -77.75 19.84
C PRO A 152 39.03 -78.50 21.15
N PRO A 153 38.53 -79.75 21.07
CA PRO A 153 38.17 -80.51 22.25
C PRO A 153 39.40 -80.68 23.15
N THR A 154 39.27 -80.20 24.39
CA THR A 154 40.27 -80.36 25.44
C THR A 154 40.55 -81.84 25.66
N GLN A 155 41.73 -82.30 25.24
CA GLN A 155 42.21 -83.65 25.52
C GLN A 155 42.56 -83.74 27.02
N ASN A 156 41.63 -84.28 27.82
CA ASN A 156 41.95 -84.67 29.18
C ASN A 156 42.70 -86.01 29.16
N ARG A 157 43.88 -86.00 29.78
CA ARG A 157 44.76 -87.16 30.02
C ARG A 157 44.23 -88.03 31.14
#